data_AF-A0A1G7ZBM7-F1
#
_entry.id   AF-A0A1G7ZBM7-F1
#
_cell.length_a   1.000
_cell.length_b   1.000
_cell.length_c   1.000
_cell.angle_alpha   90.00
_cell.angle_beta   90.00
_cell.angle_gamma   90.00
#
_symmetry.space_group_name_H-M   'P 1'
#
loop_
_entity.id
_entity.type
_entity.pdbx_description
1 polymer ?
#
loop_
_entity_poly.entity_id
_entity_poly.type
_entity_poly.pdbx_seq_one_letter_code
_entity_poly.pdbx_strand_id
1 'polypeptide(L)'
;MQINQQNEQAASVADTLVLTLRKPVSFAGKDYAAVTLREPIADELEAASRAVSGVGALMSLIASTAQVPAGVAKAMCSRDLAEADAFFNGFTVPPQETGDGDDFVDQLEITLRKPVSLGKADAATTYETLAMAEPTGGQKEQAAREPNDTRAAIVLISLVAKVPRAVVGRLCRRDFEEACNFLGSCNVVGPKTGAM
;
A
#
# COMPACT_ATOMS: atom_id res chain seq x y z
N MET A 1 -42.17 11.25 7.99
CA MET A 1 -41.16 10.59 7.11
C MET A 1 -39.95 11.51 7.04
N GLN A 2 -38.92 11.22 7.83
CA GLN A 2 -37.61 11.85 7.71
C GLN A 2 -36.60 10.73 7.95
N ILE A 3 -36.08 10.20 6.84
CA ILE A 3 -34.96 9.26 6.80
C ILE A 3 -33.70 10.10 7.03
N ASN A 4 -33.11 9.93 8.22
CA ASN A 4 -31.82 10.51 8.58
C ASN A 4 -30.75 9.91 7.66
N GLN A 5 -30.27 10.74 6.74
CA GLN A 5 -28.95 10.63 6.13
C GLN A 5 -27.90 10.75 7.25
N GLN A 6 -27.48 9.62 7.81
CA GLN A 6 -26.18 9.48 8.45
C GLN A 6 -25.24 8.99 7.33
N ASN A 7 -24.80 9.88 6.44
CA ASN A 7 -23.50 10.53 6.52
C ASN A 7 -22.35 9.50 6.66
N GLU A 8 -22.13 8.75 5.58
CA GLU A 8 -20.92 8.00 5.26
C GLU A 8 -19.71 8.94 5.14
N GLN A 9 -19.31 9.57 6.24
CA GLN A 9 -17.97 10.15 6.35
C GLN A 9 -17.01 9.02 6.70
N ALA A 10 -16.60 8.26 5.68
CA ALA A 10 -15.30 7.59 5.73
C ALA A 10 -14.27 8.68 6.03
N ALA A 11 -13.69 8.68 7.24
CA ALA A 11 -12.69 9.63 7.64
C ALA A 11 -11.53 9.57 6.65
N SER A 12 -11.46 10.53 5.73
CA SER A 12 -10.39 10.61 4.75
C SER A 12 -9.10 10.96 5.49
N VAL A 13 -8.23 9.98 5.71
CA VAL A 13 -6.88 10.23 6.22
C VAL A 13 -6.16 11.12 5.21
N ALA A 14 -5.55 12.21 5.69
CA ALA A 14 -4.80 13.13 4.84
C ALA A 14 -3.64 12.40 4.14
N ASP A 15 -3.38 12.73 2.88
CA ASP A 15 -2.28 12.15 2.10
C ASP A 15 -0.88 12.52 2.60
N THR A 16 -0.79 13.50 3.52
CA THR A 16 0.46 14.05 4.02
C THR A 16 0.32 14.43 5.49
N LEU A 17 1.37 14.19 6.27
CA LEU A 17 1.49 14.58 7.67
C LEU A 17 2.78 15.38 7.87
N VAL A 18 2.65 16.60 8.41
CA VAL A 18 3.82 17.36 8.89
C VAL A 18 4.06 16.97 10.35
N LEU A 19 5.00 16.08 10.58
CA LEU A 19 5.40 15.61 11.90
C LEU A 19 6.44 16.55 12.49
N THR A 20 6.04 17.35 13.48
CA THR A 20 6.98 18.20 14.23
C THR A 20 7.73 17.35 15.24
N LEU A 21 9.06 17.31 15.12
CA LEU A 21 9.90 16.49 15.99
C LEU A 21 9.97 17.11 17.38
N ARG A 22 9.66 16.31 18.40
CA ARG A 22 9.71 16.76 19.81
C ARG A 22 11.12 17.19 20.22
N LYS A 23 12.13 16.57 19.63
CA LYS A 23 13.53 16.97 19.74
C LYS A 23 14.08 17.14 18.33
N PRO A 24 14.64 18.31 17.97
CA PRO A 24 15.32 18.47 16.70
C PRO A 24 16.42 17.43 16.53
N VAL A 25 16.50 16.86 15.34
CA VAL A 25 17.51 15.88 14.97
C VAL A 25 18.56 16.56 14.11
N SER A 26 19.82 16.54 14.54
CA SER A 26 20.95 17.02 13.74
C SER A 26 21.59 15.83 13.02
N PHE A 27 21.62 15.84 11.68
CA PHE A 27 22.25 14.78 10.89
C PHE A 27 23.03 15.38 9.72
N ALA A 28 24.30 15.00 9.58
CA ALA A 28 25.20 15.48 8.53
C ALA A 28 25.25 17.03 8.40
N GLY A 29 25.22 17.74 9.53
CA GLY A 29 25.27 19.21 9.57
C GLY A 29 23.96 19.92 9.23
N LYS A 30 22.85 19.18 9.09
CA LYS A 30 21.51 19.74 8.90
C LYS A 30 20.61 19.41 10.10
N ASP A 31 19.88 20.41 10.57
CA ASP A 31 18.88 20.26 11.63
C ASP A 31 17.49 20.02 11.04
N TYR A 32 16.81 19.02 11.60
CA TYR A 32 15.45 18.65 11.26
C TYR A 32 14.59 18.92 12.50
N ALA A 33 13.73 19.94 12.42
CA ALA A 33 12.73 20.22 13.46
C ALA A 33 11.36 19.61 13.13
N ALA A 34 11.14 19.29 11.86
CA ALA A 34 9.94 18.61 11.37
C ALA A 34 10.29 17.76 10.14
N VAL A 35 9.48 16.75 9.87
CA VAL A 35 9.52 15.96 8.64
C VAL A 35 8.12 15.91 8.02
N THR A 36 8.05 15.88 6.70
CA THR A 36 6.76 15.79 5.98
C THR A 36 6.63 14.38 5.43
N LEU A 37 5.74 13.58 6.01
CA LEU A 37 5.43 12.23 5.58
C LEU A 37 4.34 12.27 4.51
N ARG A 38 4.43 11.38 3.52
CA ARG A 38 3.34 11.09 2.58
C ARG A 38 2.90 9.64 2.69
N GLU A 39 1.73 9.33 2.13
CA GLU A 39 1.32 7.94 1.90
C GLU A 39 2.43 7.18 1.15
N PRO A 40 2.89 6.01 1.65
CA PRO A 40 3.92 5.23 0.98
C PRO A 40 3.39 4.58 -0.31
N ILE A 41 4.30 4.36 -1.27
CA ILE A 41 4.01 3.57 -2.47
C ILE A 41 4.38 2.10 -2.26
N ALA A 42 3.85 1.20 -3.10
CA ALA A 42 4.10 -0.24 -3.00
C ALA A 42 5.59 -0.62 -3.02
N ASP A 43 6.43 0.05 -3.82
CA ASP A 43 7.89 -0.17 -3.83
C ASP A 43 8.55 0.19 -2.49
N GLU A 44 8.07 1.23 -1.81
CA GLU A 44 8.58 1.63 -0.50
C GLU A 44 8.15 0.65 0.59
N LEU A 45 6.93 0.11 0.49
CA LEU A 45 6.44 -0.97 1.35
C LEU A 45 7.28 -2.23 1.15
N GLU A 46 7.60 -2.59 -0.09
CA GLU A 46 8.45 -3.74 -0.42
C GLU A 46 9.88 -3.55 0.07
N ALA A 47 10.45 -2.36 -0.10
CA ALA A 47 11.77 -2.04 0.41
C ALA A 47 11.81 -2.11 1.95
N ALA A 48 10.78 -1.59 2.61
CA ALA A 48 10.65 -1.62 4.06
C ALA A 48 10.41 -3.04 4.62
N SER A 49 9.71 -3.92 3.90
CA SER A 49 9.46 -5.30 4.34
C SER A 49 10.73 -6.16 4.42
N ARG A 50 11.82 -5.71 3.77
CA ARG A 50 13.16 -6.33 3.88
C ARG A 50 13.89 -5.99 5.17
N ALA A 51 13.38 -5.06 5.98
CA ALA A 51 14.02 -4.69 7.23
C ALA A 51 13.99 -5.85 8.24
N VAL A 52 15.02 -5.94 9.06
CA VAL A 52 15.20 -7.03 10.05
C VAL A 52 14.14 -6.99 11.17
N SER A 53 13.47 -5.85 11.37
CA SER A 53 12.46 -5.69 12.42
C SER A 53 11.36 -4.72 11.97
N GLY A 54 10.17 -4.82 12.58
CA GLY A 54 9.06 -3.90 12.30
C GLY A 54 9.41 -2.43 12.55
N VAL A 55 10.19 -2.14 13.61
CA VAL A 55 10.69 -0.78 13.87
C VAL A 55 11.65 -0.33 12.75
N GLY A 56 12.49 -1.23 12.24
CA GLY A 56 13.36 -0.95 11.10
C GLY A 56 12.57 -0.68 9.81
N ALA A 57 11.47 -1.41 9.59
CA ALA A 57 10.56 -1.18 8.46
C ALA A 57 9.92 0.21 8.58
N LEU A 58 9.39 0.56 9.75
CA LEU A 58 8.83 1.89 10.03
C LEU A 58 9.85 3.01 9.77
N MET A 59 11.08 2.87 10.27
CA MET A 59 12.15 3.85 10.01
C MET A 59 12.48 3.97 8.52
N SER A 60 12.44 2.87 7.78
CA SER A 60 12.68 2.84 6.33
C SER A 60 11.55 3.55 5.57
N LEU A 61 10.30 3.38 6.00
CA LEU A 61 9.14 4.08 5.46
C LEU A 61 9.23 5.58 5.74
N ILE A 62 9.56 5.98 6.98
CA ILE A 62 9.75 7.39 7.33
C ILE A 62 10.83 8.03 6.46
N ALA A 63 11.99 7.38 6.32
CA ALA A 63 13.09 7.88 5.52
C ALA A 63 12.70 8.07 4.05
N SER A 64 12.01 7.07 3.47
CA SER A 64 11.62 7.09 2.06
C SER A 64 10.52 8.11 1.77
N THR A 65 9.45 8.10 2.57
CA THR A 65 8.29 8.99 2.39
C THR A 65 8.60 10.46 2.69
N ALA A 66 9.45 10.74 3.69
CA ALA A 66 9.90 12.10 3.98
C ALA A 66 11.11 12.56 3.18
N GLN A 67 11.70 11.67 2.36
CA GLN A 67 12.94 11.93 1.61
C GLN A 67 14.07 12.44 2.52
N VAL A 68 14.20 11.86 3.72
CA VAL A 68 15.25 12.17 4.69
C VAL A 68 16.25 11.02 4.81
N PRO A 69 17.51 11.28 5.20
CA PRO A 69 18.48 10.21 5.45
C PRO A 69 17.99 9.22 6.52
N ALA A 70 18.29 7.94 6.37
CA ALA A 70 17.89 6.89 7.32
C ALA A 70 18.37 7.17 8.76
N GLY A 71 19.49 7.86 8.91
CA GLY A 71 20.00 8.29 10.23
C GLY A 71 19.10 9.30 10.94
N VAL A 72 18.32 10.11 10.20
CA VAL A 72 17.31 11.01 10.78
C VAL A 72 16.18 10.20 11.41
N ALA A 73 15.61 9.25 10.65
CA ALA A 73 14.55 8.37 11.16
C ALA A 73 15.00 7.54 12.37
N LYS A 74 16.26 7.08 12.37
CA LYS A 74 16.85 6.32 13.49
C LYS A 74 17.06 7.16 14.75
N ALA A 75 17.20 8.48 14.62
CA ALA A 75 17.41 9.41 15.72
C ALA A 75 16.10 10.01 16.26
N MET A 76 14.95 9.69 15.66
CA MET A 76 13.64 10.12 16.16
C MET A 76 13.30 9.47 17.50
N CYS A 77 12.51 10.18 18.31
CA CYS A 77 12.05 9.64 19.59
C CYS A 77 10.90 8.66 19.38
N SER A 78 10.71 7.69 20.29
CA SER A 78 9.68 6.64 20.16
C SER A 78 8.26 7.19 19.99
N ARG A 79 7.96 8.37 20.56
CA ARG A 79 6.66 9.03 20.38
C ARG A 79 6.46 9.56 18.97
N ASP A 80 7.51 10.08 18.34
CA ASP A 80 7.46 10.56 16.96
C ASP A 80 7.31 9.37 15.99
N LEU A 81 7.97 8.24 16.30
CA LEU A 81 7.78 6.98 15.58
C LEU A 81 6.35 6.45 15.71
N ALA A 82 5.77 6.48 16.91
CA ALA A 82 4.38 6.04 17.11
C ALA A 82 3.36 6.90 16.35
N GLU A 83 3.61 8.21 16.23
CA GLU A 83 2.74 9.11 15.46
C GLU A 83 2.86 8.84 13.95
N ALA A 84 4.07 8.60 13.45
CA ALA A 84 4.29 8.17 12.07
C ALA A 84 3.65 6.80 11.76
N ASP A 85 3.75 5.85 12.70
CA ASP A 85 3.12 4.53 12.60
C ASP A 85 1.60 4.63 12.52
N ALA A 86 0.99 5.44 13.39
CA ALA A 86 -0.46 5.70 13.35
C ALA A 86 -0.91 6.32 12.03
N PHE A 87 -0.12 7.25 11.48
CA PHE A 87 -0.37 7.83 10.17
C PHE A 87 -0.35 6.77 9.07
N PHE A 88 0.68 5.92 9.02
CA PHE A 88 0.77 4.87 8.00
C PHE A 88 -0.32 3.80 8.14
N ASN A 89 -0.70 3.45 9.37
CA ASN A 89 -1.79 2.52 9.61
C ASN A 89 -3.16 3.08 9.22
N GLY A 90 -3.30 4.40 9.16
CA GLY A 90 -4.51 5.07 8.66
C GLY A 90 -4.80 4.84 7.18
N PHE A 91 -3.84 4.35 6.40
CA PHE A 91 -4.04 4.00 4.99
C PHE A 91 -4.54 2.57 4.77
N THR A 92 -4.63 1.77 5.84
CA THR A 92 -5.12 0.39 5.76
C THR A 92 -6.55 0.37 5.25
N VAL A 93 -6.78 -0.35 4.15
CA VAL A 93 -8.12 -0.50 3.57
C VAL A 93 -8.72 -1.80 4.12
N PRO A 94 -9.84 -1.75 4.86
CA PRO A 94 -10.47 -2.97 5.34
C PRO A 94 -10.84 -3.86 4.15
N PRO A 95 -10.72 -5.19 4.29
CA PRO A 95 -11.21 -6.10 3.26
C PRO A 95 -12.70 -5.79 3.02
N GLN A 96 -13.10 -5.76 1.75
CA GLN A 96 -14.50 -5.61 1.39
C GLN A 96 -15.25 -6.80 2.01
N GLU A 97 -16.32 -6.53 2.77
CA GLU A 97 -17.18 -7.59 3.27
C GLU A 97 -17.87 -8.21 2.05
N THR A 98 -17.38 -9.35 1.59
CA THR A 98 -18.07 -10.14 0.57
C THR A 98 -19.42 -10.52 1.17
N GLY A 99 -20.50 -9.99 0.59
CA GLY A 99 -21.86 -10.32 1.03
C GLY A 99 -22.06 -11.83 1.09
N ASP A 100 -22.90 -12.28 2.02
CA ASP A 100 -23.25 -13.69 2.22
C ASP A 100 -23.97 -14.22 0.96
N GLY A 101 -23.19 -14.70 -0.02
CA GLY A 101 -23.70 -15.29 -1.24
C GLY A 101 -22.74 -15.12 -2.42
N ASP A 102 -22.12 -16.23 -2.84
CA ASP A 102 -21.69 -16.70 -4.18
C ASP A 102 -21.25 -15.73 -5.32
N ASP A 103 -21.22 -14.42 -5.11
CA ASP A 103 -20.85 -13.41 -6.11
C ASP A 103 -19.33 -13.23 -6.08
N PHE A 104 -18.62 -14.26 -6.57
CA PHE A 104 -17.22 -14.13 -6.92
C PHE A 104 -17.11 -13.13 -8.07
N VAL A 105 -16.54 -11.97 -7.78
CA VAL A 105 -16.30 -10.95 -8.81
C VAL A 105 -15.07 -11.36 -9.61
N ASP A 106 -15.28 -11.87 -10.82
CA ASP A 106 -14.19 -12.31 -11.72
C ASP A 106 -13.33 -11.14 -12.22
N GLN A 107 -13.86 -9.91 -12.21
CA GLN A 107 -13.21 -8.71 -12.71
C GLN A 107 -13.53 -7.48 -11.85
N LEU A 108 -12.49 -6.76 -11.43
CA LEU A 108 -12.62 -5.53 -10.66
C LEU A 108 -11.86 -4.40 -11.37
N GLU A 109 -12.53 -3.28 -11.64
CA GLU A 109 -11.86 -2.08 -12.12
C GLU A 109 -11.57 -1.16 -10.93
N ILE A 110 -10.29 -1.00 -10.60
CA ILE A 110 -9.84 -0.09 -9.54
C ILE A 110 -9.51 1.25 -10.19
N THR A 111 -10.20 2.33 -9.81
CA THR A 111 -9.84 3.69 -10.21
C THR A 111 -8.73 4.21 -9.30
N LEU A 112 -7.57 4.54 -9.86
CA LEU A 112 -6.42 4.98 -9.09
C LEU A 112 -6.68 6.36 -8.48
N ARG A 113 -6.45 6.49 -7.17
CA ARG A 113 -6.58 7.78 -6.47
C ARG A 113 -5.56 8.80 -6.99
N LYS A 114 -4.40 8.30 -7.42
CA LYS A 114 -3.35 9.10 -8.07
C LYS A 114 -2.91 8.40 -9.36
N PRO A 115 -3.11 9.02 -10.53
CA PRO A 115 -2.64 8.46 -11.79
C PRO A 115 -1.13 8.18 -11.76
N VAL A 116 -0.74 7.04 -12.30
CA VAL A 116 0.66 6.64 -12.39
C VAL A 116 1.15 6.82 -13.82
N SER A 117 2.15 7.66 -14.03
CA SER A 117 2.77 7.82 -15.36
C SER A 117 4.10 7.07 -15.44
N LEU A 118 4.29 6.30 -16.52
CA LEU A 118 5.57 5.67 -16.87
C LEU A 118 6.06 6.16 -18.24
N GLY A 119 7.33 6.54 -18.32
CA GLY A 119 7.97 7.05 -19.54
C GLY A 119 8.63 8.41 -19.30
N LYS A 120 9.12 9.04 -20.37
CA LYS A 120 9.66 10.41 -20.35
C LYS A 120 8.96 11.23 -21.42
N ALA A 121 8.61 12.48 -21.07
CA ALA A 121 8.02 13.47 -21.96
C ALA A 121 6.81 12.92 -22.75
N ASP A 122 6.80 13.08 -24.07
CA ASP A 122 5.70 12.75 -24.99
C ASP A 122 5.34 11.25 -25.06
N ALA A 123 6.22 10.36 -24.56
CA ALA A 123 6.00 8.91 -24.54
C ALA A 123 5.55 8.39 -23.16
N ALA A 124 5.08 9.27 -22.27
CA ALA A 124 4.59 8.87 -20.96
C ALA A 124 3.19 8.25 -21.06
N THR A 125 3.08 6.95 -20.78
CA THR A 125 1.80 6.27 -20.61
C THR A 125 1.29 6.55 -19.20
N THR A 126 0.10 7.14 -19.10
CA THR A 126 -0.58 7.40 -17.82
C THR A 126 -1.62 6.32 -17.59
N TYR A 127 -1.57 5.74 -16.40
CA TYR A 127 -2.51 4.73 -15.92
C TYR A 127 -3.41 5.42 -14.89
N GLU A 128 -4.71 5.43 -15.16
CA GLU A 128 -5.74 6.01 -14.29
C GLU A 128 -6.62 4.93 -13.66
N THR A 129 -6.70 3.76 -14.30
CA THR A 129 -7.44 2.59 -13.81
C THR A 129 -6.57 1.34 -13.87
N LEU A 130 -6.90 0.38 -13.02
CA LEU A 130 -6.29 -0.93 -12.95
C LEU A 130 -7.39 -1.97 -13.14
N ALA A 131 -7.41 -2.62 -14.31
CA ALA A 131 -8.36 -3.68 -14.62
C ALA A 131 -7.87 -5.00 -14.00
N MET A 132 -8.36 -5.34 -12.82
CA MET A 132 -8.08 -6.60 -12.13
C MET A 132 -9.00 -7.70 -12.62
N ALA A 133 -8.49 -8.94 -12.64
CA ALA A 133 -9.23 -10.14 -13.01
C ALA A 133 -8.82 -11.30 -12.10
N GLU A 134 -9.60 -12.38 -12.09
CA GLU A 134 -9.24 -13.57 -11.33
C GLU A 134 -7.83 -14.07 -11.71
N PRO A 135 -6.90 -14.24 -10.73
CA PRO A 135 -5.57 -14.75 -10.99
C PRO A 135 -5.59 -16.24 -11.35
N THR A 136 -4.96 -16.60 -12.47
CA THR A 136 -4.75 -18.00 -12.85
C THR A 136 -3.76 -18.70 -11.91
N GLY A 137 -3.85 -20.03 -11.79
CA GLY A 137 -2.91 -20.83 -10.99
C GLY A 137 -1.44 -20.62 -11.39
N GLY A 138 -1.16 -20.43 -12.69
CA GLY A 138 0.20 -20.14 -13.17
C GLY A 138 0.73 -18.78 -12.71
N GLN A 139 -0.13 -17.76 -12.65
CA GLN A 139 0.23 -16.44 -12.11
C GLN A 139 0.45 -16.50 -10.59
N LYS A 140 -0.39 -17.25 -9.86
CA LYS A 140 -0.22 -17.49 -8.42
C LYS A 140 1.11 -18.21 -8.13
N GLU A 141 1.44 -19.26 -8.88
CA GLU A 141 2.71 -19.97 -8.73
C GLU A 141 3.89 -19.05 -9.05
N GLN A 142 3.79 -18.22 -10.08
CA GLN A 142 4.86 -17.27 -10.41
C GLN A 142 5.07 -16.24 -9.30
N ALA A 143 4.00 -15.69 -8.72
CA ALA A 143 4.07 -14.77 -7.60
C ALA A 143 4.63 -15.43 -6.34
N ALA A 144 4.26 -16.69 -6.06
CA ALA A 144 4.73 -17.45 -4.91
C ALA A 144 6.25 -17.74 -4.92
N ARG A 145 6.93 -17.55 -6.06
CA ARG A 145 8.39 -17.66 -6.17
C ARG A 145 9.14 -16.41 -5.70
N GLU A 146 8.44 -15.30 -5.47
CA GLU A 146 9.05 -14.07 -5.00
C GLU A 146 9.44 -14.18 -3.51
N PRO A 147 10.50 -13.48 -3.08
CA PRO A 147 11.11 -13.71 -1.76
C PRO A 147 10.32 -13.15 -0.58
N ASN A 148 9.32 -12.30 -0.80
CA ASN A 148 8.45 -11.75 0.24
C ASN A 148 7.04 -11.47 -0.28
N ASP A 149 6.07 -11.42 0.63
CA ASP A 149 4.64 -11.30 0.30
C ASP A 149 4.31 -10.01 -0.44
N THR A 150 4.92 -8.87 -0.06
CA THR A 150 4.67 -7.58 -0.74
C THR A 150 5.11 -7.65 -2.21
N ARG A 151 6.28 -8.24 -2.46
CA ARG A 151 6.81 -8.41 -3.81
C ARG A 151 6.00 -9.45 -4.60
N ALA A 152 5.57 -10.53 -3.96
CA ALA A 152 4.65 -11.50 -4.55
C ALA A 152 3.35 -10.81 -4.98
N ALA A 153 2.75 -9.97 -4.14
CA ALA A 153 1.57 -9.19 -4.47
C ALA A 153 1.81 -8.21 -5.64
N ILE A 154 2.93 -7.47 -5.64
CA ILE A 154 3.30 -6.60 -6.77
C ILE A 154 3.38 -7.39 -8.09
N VAL A 155 4.01 -8.56 -8.06
CA VAL A 155 4.11 -9.44 -9.24
C VAL A 155 2.74 -9.96 -9.66
N LEU A 156 1.92 -10.42 -8.73
CA LEU A 156 0.61 -10.96 -9.03
C LEU A 156 -0.31 -9.90 -9.64
N ILE A 157 -0.38 -8.71 -9.04
CA ILE A 157 -1.15 -7.57 -9.55
C ILE A 157 -0.68 -7.19 -10.96
N SER A 158 0.64 -7.13 -11.17
CA SER A 158 1.22 -6.82 -12.49
C SER A 158 0.80 -7.82 -13.57
N LEU A 159 0.78 -9.12 -13.23
CA LEU A 159 0.39 -10.18 -14.16
C LEU A 159 -1.11 -10.17 -14.44
N VAL A 160 -1.93 -9.95 -13.42
CA VAL A 160 -3.39 -9.93 -13.49
C VAL A 160 -3.87 -8.73 -14.29
N ALA A 161 -3.43 -7.53 -13.91
CA ALA A 161 -3.83 -6.29 -14.56
C ALA A 161 -3.09 -5.99 -15.86
N LYS A 162 -2.15 -6.87 -16.26
CA LYS A 162 -1.33 -6.74 -17.48
C LYS A 162 -0.60 -5.40 -17.56
N VAL A 163 -0.23 -4.83 -16.41
CA VAL A 163 0.54 -3.58 -16.31
C VAL A 163 1.99 -3.88 -15.92
N PRO A 164 2.96 -3.04 -16.34
CA PRO A 164 4.34 -3.19 -15.88
C PRO A 164 4.45 -3.16 -14.35
N ARG A 165 5.35 -3.97 -13.78
CA ARG A 165 5.63 -3.96 -12.32
C ARG A 165 5.96 -2.58 -11.78
N ALA A 166 6.60 -1.74 -12.60
CA ALA A 166 6.92 -0.36 -12.25
C ALA A 166 5.68 0.54 -12.07
N VAL A 167 4.53 0.19 -12.67
CA VAL A 167 3.24 0.86 -12.40
C VAL A 167 2.77 0.44 -11.02
N VAL A 168 2.73 -0.86 -10.77
CA VAL A 168 2.26 -1.43 -9.51
C VAL A 168 3.09 -0.94 -8.32
N GLY A 169 4.41 -0.88 -8.47
CA GLY A 169 5.33 -0.33 -7.49
C GLY A 169 5.07 1.14 -7.12
N ARG A 170 4.45 1.90 -8.04
CA ARG A 170 4.09 3.32 -7.84
C ARG A 170 2.65 3.52 -7.34
N LEU A 171 1.89 2.45 -7.16
CA LEU A 171 0.56 2.55 -6.56
C LEU A 171 0.68 3.07 -5.13
N CYS A 172 -0.25 3.95 -4.76
CA CYS A 172 -0.40 4.39 -3.39
C CYS A 172 -0.83 3.20 -2.52
N ARG A 173 -0.45 3.21 -1.24
CA ARG A 173 -0.77 2.13 -0.30
C ARG A 173 -2.25 1.73 -0.33
N ARG A 174 -3.18 2.68 -0.37
CA ARG A 174 -4.62 2.38 -0.44
C ARG A 174 -5.01 1.61 -1.71
N ASP A 175 -4.57 2.07 -2.88
CA ASP A 175 -4.87 1.40 -4.16
C ASP A 175 -4.22 0.02 -4.22
N PHE A 176 -3.03 -0.11 -3.66
CA PHE A 176 -2.32 -1.38 -3.53
C PHE A 176 -3.03 -2.35 -2.58
N GLU A 177 -3.52 -1.87 -1.43
CA GLU A 177 -4.29 -2.68 -0.48
C GLU A 177 -5.64 -3.11 -1.05
N GLU A 178 -6.32 -2.24 -1.81
CA GLU A 178 -7.56 -2.59 -2.51
C GLU A 178 -7.33 -3.72 -3.53
N ALA A 179 -6.25 -3.65 -4.32
CA ALA A 179 -5.86 -4.72 -5.23
C ALA A 179 -5.47 -6.01 -4.48
N CYS A 180 -4.77 -5.92 -3.36
CA CYS A 180 -4.45 -7.07 -2.51
C CYS A 180 -5.70 -7.71 -1.90
N ASN A 181 -6.66 -6.92 -1.44
CA ASN A 181 -7.92 -7.41 -0.87
C ASN A 181 -8.73 -8.17 -1.91
N PHE A 182 -8.80 -7.66 -3.16
CA PHE A 182 -9.40 -8.37 -4.27
C PHE A 182 -8.73 -9.74 -4.51
N LEU A 183 -7.40 -9.77 -4.62
CA LEU A 183 -6.66 -11.03 -4.84
C LEU A 183 -6.81 -12.01 -3.67
N GLY A 184 -6.91 -11.50 -2.44
CA GLY A 184 -7.20 -12.28 -1.23
C GLY A 184 -8.58 -12.93 -1.27
N SER A 185 -9.59 -12.22 -1.80
CA SER A 185 -10.94 -12.76 -2.01
C SER A 185 -10.99 -13.91 -3.03
N CYS A 186 -10.07 -13.92 -4.00
CA CYS A 186 -9.91 -15.00 -4.99
C CYS A 186 -9.12 -16.22 -4.46
N ASN A 187 -8.77 -16.27 -3.18
CA ASN A 187 -8.17 -17.47 -2.60
C ASN A 187 -9.28 -18.45 -2.23
N VAL A 188 -9.34 -19.54 -3.00
CA VAL A 188 -10.20 -20.69 -2.74
C VAL A 188 -9.72 -21.38 -1.46
N VAL A 189 -10.19 -20.90 -0.31
CA VAL A 189 -10.43 -21.77 0.84
C VAL A 189 -11.93 -22.08 0.83
N GLY A 190 -12.36 -22.80 -0.21
CA GLY A 190 -13.61 -23.54 -0.08
C GLY A 190 -13.47 -24.49 1.11
N PRO A 191 -14.55 -24.75 1.88
CA PRO A 191 -14.52 -25.81 2.87
C PRO A 191 -13.96 -27.05 2.19
N LYS A 192 -12.92 -27.66 2.77
CA LYS A 192 -12.44 -28.96 2.32
C LYS A 192 -13.68 -29.85 2.19
N THR A 193 -14.07 -30.17 0.96
CA THR A 193 -14.97 -31.28 0.67
C THR A 193 -14.23 -32.51 1.17
N GLY A 194 -14.53 -32.86 2.41
CA GLY A 194 -13.68 -33.68 3.25
C GLY A 194 -14.38 -34.00 4.57
N ALA A 195 -15.64 -34.40 4.49
CA ALA A 195 -16.22 -35.35 5.42
C ALA A 195 -17.29 -36.14 4.66
N MET A 196 -17.19 -37.45 4.81
CA MET A 196 -17.91 -38.53 4.15
C MET A 196 -19.42 -38.48 4.35
#